data_AF-A0A9X2GWK3-F1
#
_entry.id   AF-A0A9X2GWK3-F1
#
_cell.length_a   1.000
_cell.length_b   1.000
_cell.length_c   1.000
_cell.angle_alpha   90.00
_cell.angle_beta   90.00
_cell.angle_gamma   90.00
#
_symmetry.space_group_name_H-M   'P 1'
#
loop_
_entity.id
_entity.type
_entity.pdbx_description
1 polymer ?
#
loop_
_entity_poly.entity_id
_entity_poly.type
_entity_poly.pdbx_seq_one_letter_code
_entity_poly.pdbx_strand_id
1 'polypeptide(L)'
;MLTETLQRMADGRGGVLGVEPGLVIEPDESWTPVRELLRQPYTLLTHLVDETAARWNAPRHVGAALFWKTYGYWHTLPMVLGWALDGRVPVMRAARTYFKVSGAGVTLGATRVSWASGAGAIREALEESQRPLVEAIGSLAKVGERTLWGSTAEAVAHPLTSVVPGDYMRLLRELGPPLDGLVEPAGDGYFRRTCCLWIALPDVEPCGSCCVLRPRSRPARG
;
A
#
# COMPACT_ATOMS: atom_id res chain seq x y z
N MET A 1 -3.98 -9.75 -19.27
CA MET A 1 -2.78 -9.93 -18.41
C MET A 1 -2.97 -9.42 -16.99
N LEU A 2 -3.13 -8.10 -16.75
CA LEU A 2 -3.27 -7.59 -15.38
C LEU A 2 -4.51 -8.13 -14.65
N THR A 3 -5.70 -7.96 -15.23
CA THR A 3 -6.96 -8.38 -14.60
C THR A 3 -6.99 -9.89 -14.37
N GLU A 4 -6.43 -10.68 -15.29
CA GLU A 4 -6.24 -12.13 -15.13
C GLU A 4 -5.28 -12.46 -13.97
N THR A 5 -4.19 -11.70 -13.81
CA THR A 5 -3.27 -11.85 -12.67
C THR A 5 -3.98 -11.52 -11.35
N LEU A 6 -4.75 -10.42 -11.30
CA LEU A 6 -5.55 -10.08 -10.12
C LEU A 6 -6.61 -11.14 -9.82
N GLN A 7 -7.26 -11.68 -10.85
CA GLN A 7 -8.23 -12.76 -10.70
C GLN A 7 -7.58 -14.02 -10.11
N ARG A 8 -6.44 -14.46 -10.66
CA ARG A 8 -5.67 -15.58 -10.10
C ARG A 8 -5.27 -15.36 -8.64
N MET A 9 -4.89 -14.13 -8.29
CA MET A 9 -4.57 -13.77 -6.90
C MET A 9 -5.81 -13.85 -6.00
N ALA A 10 -6.98 -13.41 -6.48
CA ALA A 10 -8.22 -13.52 -5.74
C ALA A 10 -8.60 -15.01 -5.53
N ASP A 11 -8.55 -15.81 -6.59
CA ASP A 11 -8.87 -17.25 -6.54
C ASP A 11 -7.95 -17.99 -5.54
N GLY A 12 -6.64 -17.71 -5.60
CA GLY A 12 -5.64 -18.28 -4.68
C GLY A 12 -5.79 -17.82 -3.22
N ARG A 13 -6.61 -16.81 -2.95
CA ARG A 13 -6.92 -16.28 -1.60
C ARG A 13 -8.36 -16.52 -1.19
N GLY A 14 -9.06 -17.48 -1.84
CA GLY A 14 -10.45 -17.79 -1.52
C GLY A 14 -11.41 -16.62 -1.78
N GLY A 15 -11.12 -15.81 -2.79
CA GLY A 15 -11.90 -14.62 -3.16
C GLY A 15 -11.55 -13.34 -2.40
N VAL A 16 -10.66 -13.41 -1.39
CA VAL A 16 -10.29 -12.24 -0.59
C VAL A 16 -9.13 -11.48 -1.25
N LEU A 17 -9.48 -10.39 -1.96
CA LEU A 17 -8.54 -9.43 -2.52
C LEU A 17 -8.96 -8.00 -2.13
N GLY A 18 -8.00 -7.17 -1.74
CA GLY A 18 -8.30 -5.78 -1.34
C GLY A 18 -8.39 -4.81 -2.51
N VAL A 19 -8.48 -5.33 -3.74
CA VAL A 19 -8.85 -4.57 -4.92
C VAL A 19 -9.77 -5.46 -5.76
N GLU A 20 -10.80 -4.89 -6.37
CA GLU A 20 -11.66 -5.61 -7.30
C GLU A 20 -10.84 -6.06 -8.52
N PRO A 21 -10.82 -7.35 -8.90
CA PRO A 21 -9.97 -7.83 -9.99
C PRO A 21 -10.17 -7.11 -11.33
N GLY A 22 -11.41 -6.69 -11.62
CA GLY A 22 -11.75 -5.88 -12.78
C GLY A 22 -11.39 -4.40 -12.67
N LEU A 23 -11.01 -3.93 -11.48
CA LEU A 23 -10.74 -2.54 -11.07
C LEU A 23 -11.92 -1.56 -11.21
N VAL A 24 -12.81 -1.79 -12.17
CA VAL A 24 -13.99 -0.98 -12.43
C VAL A 24 -15.19 -1.55 -11.69
N ILE A 25 -15.93 -0.68 -11.01
CA ILE A 25 -17.15 -1.01 -10.27
C ILE A 25 -18.31 -0.07 -10.63
N GLU A 26 -19.53 -0.56 -10.40
CA GLU A 26 -20.72 0.26 -10.25
C GLU A 26 -21.07 0.30 -8.75
N PRO A 27 -20.73 1.37 -8.02
CA PRO A 27 -20.85 1.39 -6.58
C PRO A 27 -22.32 1.40 -6.14
N ASP A 28 -22.69 0.42 -5.32
CA ASP A 28 -23.91 0.43 -4.50
C ASP A 28 -23.67 1.11 -3.13
N GLU A 29 -24.61 0.96 -2.20
CA GLU A 29 -24.55 1.55 -0.85
C GLU A 29 -23.40 1.02 0.02
N SER A 30 -22.78 -0.12 -0.33
CA SER A 30 -21.64 -0.67 0.42
C SER A 30 -20.33 0.05 0.11
N TRP A 31 -20.27 0.84 -0.96
CA TRP A 31 -19.07 1.53 -1.41
C TRP A 31 -19.04 2.99 -0.96
N THR A 32 -17.94 3.37 -0.32
CA THR A 32 -17.70 4.75 0.11
C THR A 32 -16.66 5.42 -0.79
N PRO A 33 -16.91 6.64 -1.31
CA PRO A 33 -15.88 7.38 -2.04
C PRO A 33 -14.66 7.65 -1.17
N VAL A 34 -13.44 7.43 -1.69
CA VAL A 34 -12.19 7.66 -0.94
C VAL A 34 -12.06 9.10 -0.44
N ARG A 35 -12.58 10.09 -1.19
CA ARG A 35 -12.59 11.50 -0.78
C ARG A 35 -13.27 11.76 0.57
N GLU A 36 -14.19 10.90 1.00
CA GLU A 36 -14.86 11.04 2.31
C GLU A 36 -13.88 10.81 3.47
N LEU A 37 -12.78 10.08 3.26
CA LEU A 37 -11.69 9.93 4.24
C LEU A 37 -10.98 11.25 4.54
N LEU A 38 -10.98 12.17 3.56
CA LEU A 38 -10.33 13.48 3.66
C LEU A 38 -11.28 14.58 4.11
N ARG A 39 -12.57 14.27 4.33
CA ARG A 39 -13.54 15.25 4.79
C ARG A 39 -13.28 15.59 6.26
N GLN A 40 -12.85 16.83 6.52
CA GLN A 40 -12.65 17.31 7.88
C GLN A 40 -13.97 17.25 8.69
N PRO A 41 -13.93 16.87 9.98
CA PRO A 41 -12.75 16.68 10.84
C PRO A 41 -12.11 15.26 10.77
N TYR A 42 -12.16 14.60 9.62
CA TYR A 42 -11.63 13.25 9.37
C TYR A 42 -12.32 12.17 10.19
N THR A 43 -13.63 12.33 10.42
CA THR A 43 -14.43 11.42 11.26
C THR A 43 -14.38 9.98 10.75
N LEU A 44 -14.57 9.77 9.44
CA LEU A 44 -14.56 8.44 8.84
C LEU A 44 -13.17 7.79 8.91
N LEU A 45 -12.12 8.55 8.59
CA LEU A 45 -10.75 8.06 8.68
C LEU A 45 -10.38 7.71 10.13
N THR A 46 -10.78 8.54 11.09
CA THR A 46 -10.59 8.27 12.53
C THR A 46 -11.27 6.97 12.93
N HIS A 47 -12.53 6.75 12.51
CA HIS A 47 -13.25 5.52 12.80
C HIS A 47 -12.52 4.28 12.27
N LEU A 48 -12.06 4.29 11.01
CA LEU A 48 -11.34 3.16 10.42
C LEU A 48 -10.00 2.87 11.11
N VAL A 49 -9.30 3.92 11.55
CA VAL A 49 -8.06 3.79 12.35
C VAL A 49 -8.36 3.14 13.69
N ASP A 50 -9.41 3.58 14.37
CA ASP A 50 -9.79 3.07 15.69
C ASP A 50 -10.32 1.62 15.60
N GLU A 51 -11.11 1.29 14.57
CA GLU A 51 -11.53 -0.09 14.26
C GLU A 51 -10.33 -0.99 13.97
N THR A 52 -9.34 -0.51 13.22
CA THR A 52 -8.13 -1.27 12.94
C THR A 52 -7.31 -1.48 14.22
N ALA A 53 -7.17 -0.47 15.06
CA ALA A 53 -6.50 -0.58 16.35
C ALA A 53 -7.19 -1.61 17.26
N ALA A 54 -8.53 -1.55 17.35
CA ALA A 54 -9.33 -2.48 18.12
C ALA A 54 -9.20 -3.92 17.61
N ARG A 55 -9.27 -4.14 16.28
CA ARG A 55 -9.12 -5.46 15.65
C ARG A 55 -7.82 -6.15 16.04
N TRP A 56 -6.74 -5.39 16.17
CA TRP A 56 -5.41 -5.92 16.46
C TRP A 56 -4.99 -5.77 17.93
N ASN A 57 -5.90 -5.31 18.81
CA ASN A 57 -5.60 -4.97 20.20
C ASN A 57 -4.33 -4.10 20.33
N ALA A 58 -4.25 -3.05 19.52
CA ALA A 58 -3.05 -2.27 19.32
C ALA A 58 -3.23 -0.80 19.74
N PRO A 59 -2.15 -0.08 20.09
CA PRO A 59 -2.19 1.36 20.22
C PRO A 59 -2.68 2.04 18.94
N ARG A 60 -3.39 3.16 19.07
CA ARG A 60 -4.02 3.88 17.93
C ARG A 60 -3.05 4.19 16.78
N HIS A 61 -1.82 4.59 17.08
CA HIS A 61 -0.80 4.88 16.06
C HIS A 61 -0.34 3.62 15.30
N VAL A 62 -0.35 2.44 15.94
CA VAL A 62 -0.11 1.15 15.28
C VAL A 62 -1.29 0.82 14.39
N GLY A 63 -2.52 0.95 14.88
CA GLY A 63 -3.74 0.78 14.07
C GLY A 63 -3.75 1.66 12.82
N ALA A 64 -3.33 2.92 12.95
CA ALA A 64 -3.18 3.84 11.84
C ALA A 64 -2.15 3.39 10.80
N ALA A 65 -0.99 2.91 11.25
CA ALA A 65 0.04 2.38 10.36
C ALA A 65 -0.40 1.09 9.65
N LEU A 66 -1.17 0.22 10.33
CA LEU A 66 -1.72 -1.01 9.76
C LEU A 66 -2.84 -0.74 8.76
N PHE A 67 -3.75 0.20 9.06
CA PHE A 67 -4.75 0.67 8.11
C PHE A 67 -4.07 1.18 6.84
N TRP A 68 -3.06 2.03 6.99
CA TRP A 68 -2.29 2.55 5.87
C TRP A 68 -1.58 1.46 5.08
N LYS A 69 -0.94 0.50 5.77
CA LYS A 69 -0.28 -0.65 5.12
C LYS A 69 -1.25 -1.36 4.17
N THR A 70 -2.48 -1.60 4.61
CA THR A 70 -3.51 -2.24 3.79
C THR A 70 -3.96 -1.36 2.64
N TYR A 71 -4.42 -0.13 2.92
CA TYR A 71 -4.92 0.77 1.89
C TYR A 71 -3.85 1.08 0.82
N GLY A 72 -2.66 1.48 1.28
CA GLY A 72 -1.53 1.82 0.41
C GLY A 72 -1.07 0.63 -0.43
N TYR A 73 -1.11 -0.59 0.12
CA TYR A 73 -0.80 -1.80 -0.63
C TYR A 73 -1.78 -2.04 -1.78
N TRP A 74 -3.07 -2.08 -1.49
CA TRP A 74 -4.09 -2.39 -2.49
C TRP A 74 -4.24 -1.30 -3.56
N HIS A 75 -4.00 -0.04 -3.21
CA HIS A 75 -3.99 1.04 -4.18
C HIS A 75 -2.78 0.94 -5.13
N THR A 76 -1.61 0.57 -4.61
CA THR A 76 -0.34 0.55 -5.37
C THR A 76 -0.18 -0.71 -6.22
N LEU A 77 -0.67 -1.86 -5.73
CA LEU A 77 -0.54 -3.17 -6.36
C LEU A 77 -0.91 -3.18 -7.87
N PRO A 78 -2.11 -2.73 -8.30
CA PRO A 78 -2.49 -2.82 -9.71
C PRO A 78 -1.60 -1.96 -10.62
N MET A 79 -1.13 -0.82 -10.13
CA MET A 79 -0.21 0.07 -10.87
C MET A 79 1.14 -0.62 -11.13
N VAL A 80 1.70 -1.25 -10.10
CA VAL A 80 3.00 -1.94 -10.17
C VAL A 80 2.92 -3.19 -11.04
N LEU A 81 1.85 -3.98 -10.90
CA LEU A 81 1.63 -5.15 -11.74
C LEU A 81 1.42 -4.75 -13.21
N GLY A 82 0.66 -3.68 -13.48
CA GLY A 82 0.49 -3.15 -14.83
C GLY A 82 1.82 -2.68 -15.45
N TRP A 83 2.65 -1.99 -14.66
CA TRP A 83 3.99 -1.60 -15.10
C TRP A 83 4.87 -2.80 -15.46
N ALA A 84 4.85 -3.87 -14.67
CA ALA A 84 5.72 -5.03 -14.87
C ALA A 84 5.27 -5.98 -15.99
N LEU A 85 3.95 -6.14 -16.18
CA LEU A 85 3.39 -7.12 -17.10
C LEU A 85 3.47 -6.66 -18.56
N ASP A 86 2.93 -5.49 -18.87
CA ASP A 86 2.85 -4.97 -20.24
C ASP A 86 3.17 -3.46 -20.34
N GLY A 87 3.66 -2.86 -19.25
CA GLY A 87 3.96 -1.43 -19.18
C GLY A 87 2.73 -0.53 -19.13
N ARG A 88 1.51 -1.08 -19.03
CA ARG A 88 0.26 -0.30 -18.94
C ARG A 88 -0.16 -0.16 -17.48
N VAL A 89 -0.01 1.05 -16.97
CA VAL A 89 -0.32 1.41 -15.58
C VAL A 89 -1.81 1.78 -15.45
N PRO A 90 -2.64 1.00 -14.73
CA PRO A 90 -4.00 1.40 -14.39
C PRO A 90 -4.01 2.45 -13.28
N VAL A 91 -4.60 3.62 -13.54
CA VAL A 91 -4.71 4.70 -12.56
C VAL A 91 -6.16 4.82 -12.10
N MET A 92 -6.38 4.54 -10.80
CA MET A 92 -7.62 4.82 -10.07
C MET A 92 -7.49 6.20 -9.41
N ARG A 93 -7.93 7.25 -10.13
CA ARG A 93 -7.89 8.64 -9.63
C ARG A 93 -8.73 8.80 -8.37
N ALA A 94 -8.25 9.56 -7.38
CA ALA A 94 -8.89 9.72 -6.08
C ALA A 94 -10.38 10.10 -6.18
N ALA A 95 -10.73 10.97 -7.14
CA ALA A 95 -12.10 11.43 -7.38
C ALA A 95 -13.07 10.32 -7.83
N ARG A 96 -12.54 9.20 -8.34
CA ARG A 96 -13.29 8.06 -8.89
C ARG A 96 -13.05 6.76 -8.12
N THR A 97 -12.18 6.77 -7.12
CA THR A 97 -11.86 5.61 -6.29
C THR A 97 -12.83 5.52 -5.12
N TYR A 98 -13.28 4.31 -4.86
CA TYR A 98 -14.15 3.92 -3.77
C TYR A 98 -13.49 2.81 -2.98
N PHE A 99 -13.91 2.67 -1.72
CA PHE A 99 -13.50 1.59 -0.86
C PHE A 99 -14.70 1.02 -0.10
N LYS A 100 -14.57 -0.22 0.35
CA LYS A 100 -15.43 -0.84 1.37
C LYS A 100 -14.57 -1.57 2.38
N VAL A 101 -15.03 -1.69 3.62
CA VAL A 101 -14.38 -2.57 4.61
C VAL A 101 -14.58 -4.02 4.18
N SER A 102 -13.54 -4.85 4.25
CA SER A 102 -13.60 -6.24 3.80
C SER A 102 -12.67 -7.14 4.60
N GLY A 103 -12.69 -8.45 4.31
CA GLY A 103 -11.74 -9.42 4.88
C GLY A 103 -10.27 -9.11 4.53
N ALA A 104 -10.02 -8.33 3.48
CA ALA A 104 -8.68 -7.84 3.13
C ALA A 104 -8.28 -6.57 3.91
N GLY A 105 -9.10 -6.16 4.88
CA GLY A 105 -9.05 -4.87 5.59
C GLY A 105 -9.89 -3.81 4.86
N VAL A 106 -9.50 -3.46 3.64
CA VAL A 106 -10.33 -2.70 2.70
C VAL A 106 -10.26 -3.33 1.32
N THR A 107 -11.34 -3.21 0.55
CA THR A 107 -11.34 -3.48 -0.89
C THR A 107 -11.54 -2.18 -1.65
N LEU A 108 -10.70 -1.96 -2.66
CA LEU A 108 -10.72 -0.78 -3.54
C LEU A 108 -11.33 -1.12 -4.91
N GLY A 109 -11.98 -0.12 -5.50
CA GLY A 109 -12.41 -0.14 -6.89
C GLY A 109 -12.58 1.30 -7.38
N ALA A 110 -12.78 1.49 -8.68
CA ALA A 110 -13.05 2.79 -9.24
C ALA A 110 -14.26 2.76 -10.19
N THR A 111 -15.02 3.84 -10.26
CA THR A 111 -16.06 3.96 -11.31
C THR A 111 -15.45 4.07 -12.70
N ARG A 112 -14.16 4.43 -12.79
CA ARG A 112 -13.40 4.51 -14.04
C ARG A 112 -11.91 4.40 -13.76
N VAL A 113 -11.22 3.62 -14.59
CA VAL A 113 -9.76 3.51 -14.62
C VAL A 113 -9.23 4.19 -15.87
N SER A 114 -8.20 5.03 -15.72
CA SER A 114 -7.40 5.51 -16.86
C SER A 114 -6.15 4.66 -17.01
N TRP A 115 -5.63 4.55 -18.23
CA TRP A 115 -4.42 3.77 -18.50
C TRP A 115 -3.30 4.71 -18.95
N ALA A 116 -2.14 4.55 -18.36
CA ALA A 116 -0.93 5.32 -18.66
C ALA A 116 0.28 4.38 -18.76
N SER A 117 1.48 4.91 -18.83
CA SER A 117 2.72 4.12 -18.90
C SER A 117 3.85 4.74 -18.09
N GLY A 118 4.81 3.89 -17.70
CA GLY A 118 6.02 4.30 -16.99
C GLY A 118 5.82 4.64 -15.51
N ALA A 119 6.94 4.79 -14.79
CA ALA A 119 6.94 5.11 -13.37
C ALA A 119 6.33 6.47 -13.05
N GLY A 120 6.40 7.44 -13.98
CA GLY A 120 5.82 8.77 -13.81
C GLY A 120 4.31 8.74 -13.53
N ALA A 121 3.56 7.87 -14.21
CA ALA A 121 2.13 7.71 -13.99
C ALA A 121 1.80 7.17 -12.59
N ILE A 122 2.62 6.25 -12.08
CA ILE A 122 2.49 5.74 -10.72
C ILE A 122 2.78 6.86 -9.72
N ARG A 123 3.88 7.60 -9.90
CA ARG A 123 4.25 8.72 -9.03
C ARG A 123 3.12 9.75 -8.95
N GLU A 124 2.58 10.19 -10.09
CA GLU A 124 1.46 11.15 -10.14
C GLU A 124 0.23 10.63 -9.39
N ALA A 125 -0.12 9.35 -9.56
CA ALA A 125 -1.25 8.74 -8.87
C ALA A 125 -1.02 8.62 -7.34
N LEU A 126 0.21 8.36 -6.90
CA LEU A 126 0.56 8.35 -5.47
C LEU A 126 0.51 9.76 -4.87
N GLU A 127 0.99 10.77 -5.59
CA GLU A 127 0.88 12.17 -5.16
C GLU A 127 -0.58 12.63 -5.08
N GLU A 128 -1.42 12.31 -6.06
CA GLU A 128 -2.85 12.65 -6.06
C GLU A 128 -3.62 11.92 -4.96
N SER A 129 -3.47 10.59 -4.87
CA SER A 129 -4.38 9.75 -4.07
C SER A 129 -3.84 9.37 -2.69
N GLN A 130 -2.52 9.27 -2.52
CA GLN A 130 -1.91 8.79 -1.26
C GLN A 130 -1.40 9.92 -0.38
N ARG A 131 -0.79 10.98 -0.95
CA ARG A 131 -0.21 12.05 -0.12
C ARG A 131 -1.20 12.71 0.85
N PRO A 132 -2.43 13.10 0.43
CA PRO A 132 -3.38 13.71 1.36
C PRO A 132 -3.77 12.78 2.51
N LEU A 133 -3.84 11.47 2.26
CA LEU A 133 -4.15 10.48 3.29
C LEU A 133 -2.95 10.27 4.24
N VAL A 134 -1.73 10.24 3.72
CA VAL A 134 -0.51 10.18 4.55
C VAL A 134 -0.44 11.36 5.51
N GLU A 135 -0.69 12.57 5.02
CA GLU A 135 -0.72 13.79 5.82
C GLU A 135 -1.83 13.76 6.88
N ALA A 136 -3.05 13.35 6.49
CA ALA A 136 -4.17 13.23 7.41
C ALA A 136 -3.89 12.18 8.52
N ILE A 137 -3.40 10.99 8.15
CA ILE A 137 -3.06 9.92 9.10
C ILE A 137 -1.94 10.37 10.05
N GLY A 138 -0.87 10.99 9.49
CA GLY A 138 0.24 11.50 10.27
C GLY A 138 -0.20 12.54 11.30
N SER A 139 -1.09 13.46 10.90
CA SER A 139 -1.66 14.47 11.80
C SER A 139 -2.53 13.86 12.92
N LEU A 140 -3.42 12.92 12.55
CA LEU A 140 -4.42 12.32 13.42
C LEU A 140 -3.83 11.37 14.47
N ALA A 141 -2.84 10.56 14.08
CA ALA A 141 -2.34 9.45 14.89
C ALA A 141 -0.86 9.57 15.27
N LYS A 142 -0.20 10.68 14.88
CA LYS A 142 1.22 10.96 15.15
C LYS A 142 2.17 9.86 14.64
N VAL A 143 1.82 9.26 13.50
CA VAL A 143 2.70 8.33 12.78
C VAL A 143 3.59 9.14 11.84
N GLY A 144 4.91 8.91 11.89
CA GLY A 144 5.84 9.62 11.00
C GLY A 144 5.61 9.30 9.52
N GLU A 145 5.66 10.30 8.66
CA GLU A 145 5.42 10.14 7.22
C GLU A 145 6.36 9.10 6.58
N ARG A 146 7.64 9.09 6.99
CA ARG A 146 8.63 8.12 6.52
C ARG A 146 8.19 6.67 6.80
N THR A 147 7.50 6.41 7.91
CA THR A 147 6.94 5.10 8.23
C THR A 147 5.83 4.73 7.25
N LEU A 148 4.92 5.66 6.97
CA LEU A 148 3.78 5.47 6.06
C LEU A 148 4.27 5.24 4.62
N TRP A 149 5.14 6.11 4.11
CA TRP A 149 5.76 5.93 2.79
C TRP A 149 6.60 4.66 2.69
N GLY A 150 7.15 4.18 3.81
CA GLY A 150 7.84 2.89 3.84
C GLY A 150 6.94 1.69 3.59
N SER A 151 5.66 1.77 3.98
CA SER A 151 4.66 0.76 3.62
C SER A 151 4.29 0.86 2.13
N THR A 152 4.21 2.07 1.58
CA THR A 152 3.99 2.25 0.13
C THR A 152 5.19 1.76 -0.69
N ALA A 153 6.43 2.00 -0.24
CA ALA A 153 7.62 1.49 -0.92
C ALA A 153 7.67 -0.06 -0.90
N GLU A 154 7.25 -0.68 0.20
CA GLU A 154 7.03 -2.13 0.23
C GLU A 154 5.94 -2.58 -0.74
N ALA A 155 4.86 -1.81 -0.89
CA ALA A 155 3.81 -2.11 -1.88
C ALA A 155 4.29 -2.02 -3.33
N VAL A 156 5.43 -1.36 -3.59
CA VAL A 156 6.11 -1.39 -4.88
C VAL A 156 7.02 -2.62 -5.00
N ALA A 157 7.77 -2.94 -3.96
CA ALA A 157 8.73 -4.06 -4.00
C ALA A 157 8.04 -5.43 -3.98
N HIS A 158 7.08 -5.63 -3.08
CA HIS A 158 6.48 -6.93 -2.81
C HIS A 158 5.88 -7.62 -4.05
N PRO A 159 5.08 -6.93 -4.89
CA PRO A 159 4.47 -7.59 -6.06
C PRO A 159 5.51 -8.06 -7.08
N LEU A 160 6.64 -7.35 -7.16
CA LEU A 160 7.73 -7.62 -8.10
C LEU A 160 8.69 -8.73 -7.63
N THR A 161 8.55 -9.18 -6.38
CA THR A 161 9.28 -10.32 -5.85
C THR A 161 8.39 -11.54 -5.61
N SER A 162 7.08 -11.34 -5.38
CA SER A 162 6.16 -12.42 -4.96
C SER A 162 5.09 -12.80 -5.98
N VAL A 163 4.78 -11.94 -6.95
CA VAL A 163 3.71 -12.18 -7.93
C VAL A 163 4.27 -12.31 -9.33
N VAL A 164 5.07 -11.32 -9.76
CA VAL A 164 5.74 -11.30 -11.05
C VAL A 164 7.19 -10.89 -10.85
N PRO A 165 8.18 -11.52 -11.49
CA PRO A 165 9.56 -11.05 -11.39
C PRO A 165 9.70 -9.64 -12.00
N GLY A 166 10.27 -8.70 -11.24
CA GLY A 166 10.55 -7.35 -11.74
C GLY A 166 11.64 -6.62 -10.97
N ASP A 167 12.29 -5.66 -11.62
CA ASP A 167 13.34 -4.83 -11.00
C ASP A 167 12.71 -3.72 -10.14
N TYR A 168 12.31 -4.08 -8.92
CA TYR A 168 11.72 -3.12 -7.98
C TYR A 168 12.67 -2.00 -7.58
N MET A 169 13.98 -2.26 -7.55
CA MET A 169 14.98 -1.24 -7.23
C MET A 169 15.07 -0.19 -8.32
N ARG A 170 14.98 -0.59 -9.60
CA ARG A 170 14.85 0.36 -10.72
C ARG A 170 13.56 1.15 -10.61
N LEU A 171 12.42 0.49 -10.41
CA LEU A 171 11.13 1.19 -10.32
C LEU A 171 11.14 2.23 -9.19
N LEU A 172 11.60 1.87 -8.00
CA LEU A 172 11.68 2.80 -6.87
C LEU A 172 12.60 4.01 -7.14
N ARG A 173 13.73 3.81 -7.82
CA ARG A 173 14.60 4.93 -8.26
C ARG A 173 13.89 5.85 -9.26
N GLU A 174 13.14 5.29 -10.21
CA GLU A 174 12.38 6.07 -11.18
C GLU A 174 11.19 6.83 -10.54
N LEU A 175 10.58 6.25 -9.50
CA LEU A 175 9.55 6.91 -8.69
C LEU A 175 10.12 8.06 -7.85
N GLY A 176 11.35 7.90 -7.34
CA GLY A 176 12.03 8.91 -6.56
C GLY A 176 11.46 9.11 -5.15
N PRO A 177 11.82 10.21 -4.45
CA PRO A 177 11.30 10.52 -3.14
C PRO A 177 9.76 10.70 -3.14
N PRO A 178 9.08 10.33 -2.04
CA PRO A 178 9.65 9.85 -0.78
C PRO A 178 9.88 8.33 -0.72
N LEU A 179 9.66 7.58 -1.80
CA LEU A 179 9.75 6.12 -1.79
C LEU A 179 11.19 5.60 -1.96
N ASP A 180 11.98 6.27 -2.79
CA ASP A 180 13.36 5.86 -3.05
C ASP A 180 14.19 5.82 -1.75
N GLY A 181 15.02 4.78 -1.63
CA GLY A 181 15.83 4.53 -0.45
C GLY A 181 15.05 4.13 0.81
N LEU A 182 13.78 3.71 0.71
CA LEU A 182 13.01 3.14 1.82
C LEU A 182 13.03 1.61 1.90
N VAL A 183 13.55 0.94 0.88
CA VAL A 183 13.85 -0.50 0.89
C VAL A 183 15.28 -0.72 0.39
N GLU A 184 15.83 -1.88 0.68
CA GLU A 184 17.14 -2.29 0.20
C GLU A 184 17.16 -3.78 -0.14
N PRO A 185 17.94 -4.19 -1.15
CA PRO A 185 17.99 -5.57 -1.59
C PRO A 185 18.64 -6.47 -0.54
N ALA A 186 18.12 -7.70 -0.41
CA ALA A 186 18.64 -8.72 0.49
C ALA A 186 18.40 -10.12 -0.09
N GLY A 187 19.41 -10.69 -0.73
CA GLY A 187 19.28 -11.99 -1.40
C GLY A 187 18.26 -11.95 -2.53
N ASP A 188 17.29 -12.85 -2.49
CA ASP A 188 16.12 -12.93 -3.38
C ASP A 188 14.97 -12.00 -2.95
N GLY A 189 15.09 -11.32 -1.81
CA GLY A 189 14.11 -10.40 -1.27
C GLY A 189 14.66 -8.99 -1.02
N TYR A 190 14.08 -8.34 -0.01
CA TYR A 190 14.44 -6.99 0.41
C TYR A 190 14.14 -6.78 1.89
N PHE A 191 14.83 -5.81 2.51
CA PHE A 191 14.44 -5.25 3.79
C PHE A 191 13.87 -3.85 3.62
N ARG A 192 12.86 -3.51 4.41
CA ARG A 192 12.45 -2.12 4.61
C ARG A 192 13.48 -1.41 5.48
N ARG A 193 13.65 -0.11 5.25
CA ARG A 193 14.46 0.79 6.10
C ARG A 193 13.64 1.49 7.18
N THR A 194 12.38 1.11 7.33
CA THR A 194 11.41 1.69 8.26
C THR A 194 10.60 0.58 8.90
N CYS A 195 10.13 0.80 10.13
CA CYS A 195 9.24 -0.13 10.81
C CYS A 195 7.79 0.14 10.37
N CYS A 196 7.02 -0.88 10.01
CA CYS A 196 5.57 -0.75 9.74
C CYS A 196 4.72 -0.86 11.02
N LEU A 197 5.37 -0.99 12.18
CA LEU A 197 4.78 -1.17 13.50
C LEU A 197 4.08 -2.52 13.74
N TRP A 198 4.17 -3.47 12.80
CA TRP A 198 3.65 -4.82 12.99
C TRP A 198 4.17 -5.48 14.27
N ILE A 199 5.47 -5.35 14.55
CA ILE A 199 6.12 -5.94 15.74
C ILE A 199 5.65 -5.34 17.09
N ALA A 200 4.79 -4.33 17.07
CA ALA A 200 4.18 -3.78 18.28
C ALA A 200 2.86 -4.48 18.64
N LEU A 201 2.40 -5.43 17.82
CA LEU A 201 1.25 -6.28 18.12
C LEU A 201 1.62 -7.40 19.09
N PRO A 202 0.68 -7.90 19.91
CA PRO A 202 0.91 -9.06 20.75
C PRO A 202 1.08 -10.32 19.90
N ASP A 203 1.99 -11.22 20.31
CA ASP A 203 2.13 -12.58 19.77
C ASP A 203 2.35 -12.69 18.26
N VAL A 204 3.04 -11.70 17.66
CA VAL A 204 3.41 -11.73 16.23
C VAL A 204 4.91 -11.80 16.01
N GLU A 205 5.29 -12.46 14.92
CA GLU A 205 6.67 -12.46 14.44
C GLU A 205 6.91 -11.34 13.41
N PRO A 206 8.14 -10.80 13.32
CA PRO A 206 8.52 -9.88 12.26
C PRO A 206 8.38 -10.54 10.88
N CYS A 207 7.85 -9.80 9.89
CA CYS A 207 7.81 -10.28 8.50
C CYS A 207 9.23 -10.39 7.90
N GLY A 208 9.40 -11.19 6.84
CA GLY A 208 10.71 -11.39 6.20
C GLY A 208 11.34 -10.10 5.67
N SER A 209 10.54 -9.08 5.36
CA SER A 209 10.99 -7.74 4.93
C SER A 209 11.25 -6.78 6.10
N CYS A 210 11.09 -7.21 7.35
CA CYS A 210 11.08 -6.31 8.51
C CYS A 210 12.47 -5.73 8.80
N CYS A 211 12.52 -4.41 9.05
CA CYS A 211 13.76 -3.68 9.28
C CYS A 211 14.55 -4.15 10.52
N VAL A 212 13.88 -4.82 11.47
CA VAL A 212 14.52 -5.33 12.70
C VAL A 212 15.31 -6.61 12.48
N LEU A 213 14.97 -7.37 11.43
CA LEU A 213 15.69 -8.58 11.03
C LEU A 213 16.93 -8.25 10.18
N ARG A 214 17.06 -7.00 9.74
CA ARG A 214 18.16 -6.57 8.89
C ARG A 214 19.52 -6.79 9.60
N PRO A 215 20.48 -7.45 8.94
CA PRO A 215 21.84 -7.54 9.46
C PRO A 215 22.42 -6.15 9.71
N ARG A 216 22.95 -5.91 10.92
CA ARG A 216 23.66 -4.67 11.21
C ARG A 216 24.95 -4.65 10.40
N SER A 217 25.09 -3.69 9.49
CA SER A 217 26.39 -3.42 8.84
C SER A 217 27.40 -3.11 9.94
N ARG A 218 28.42 -3.96 10.11
CA ARG A 218 29.57 -3.61 10.96
C ARG A 218 30.22 -2.38 10.32
N PRO A 219 30.47 -1.29 11.06
CA PRO A 219 31.29 -0.21 10.54
C PRO A 219 32.64 -0.81 10.12
N ALA A 220 33.09 -0.48 8.91
CA ALA A 220 34.42 -0.86 8.46
C ALA A 220 35.41 -0.37 9.51
N ARG A 221 36.17 -1.28 10.12
CA ARG A 221 37.31 -0.91 10.95
C ARG A 221 38.32 -0.30 9.98
N GLY A 222 38.41 1.02 9.97
CA GLY A 222 39.55 1.74 9.43
C GLY A 222 40.79 1.48 10.26
#